data_AF-A0A137QXY7-F1
#
_entry.id   AF-A0A137QXY7-F1
#
_cell.length_a   1.000
_cell.length_b   1.000
_cell.length_c   1.000
_cell.angle_alpha   90.00
_cell.angle_beta   90.00
_cell.angle_gamma   90.00
#
_symmetry.space_group_name_H-M   'P 1'
#
loop_
_entity.id
_entity.type
_entity.pdbx_description
1 polymer ?
#
loop_
_entity_poly.entity_id
_entity_poly.type
_entity_poly.pdbx_seq_one_letter_code
_entity_poly.pdbx_strand_id
1 'polypeptide(L)'
;MEFVFNPKNSQGDIRYKEFFQHTGNATHILNWWTAGSNQSITAKNEVHDWAVNYVQNVVKKEAASITQTKELQTHNRELTSDTVSQFSLSHILTEVLQ
;
A
#
# COMPACT_ATOMS: atom_id res chain seq x y z
N MET A 1 -9.68 10.55 23.04
CA MET A 1 -9.67 10.64 21.55
C MET A 1 -10.46 11.84 21.03
N GLU A 2 -11.52 12.27 21.72
CA GLU A 2 -12.28 13.50 21.40
C GLU A 2 -11.38 14.76 21.32
N PHE A 3 -10.30 14.79 22.09
CA PHE A 3 -9.38 15.94 22.17
C PHE A 3 -8.54 16.19 20.90
N VAL A 4 -8.24 15.13 20.13
CA VAL A 4 -7.33 15.23 18.96
C VAL A 4 -8.06 15.77 17.73
N PHE A 5 -9.35 15.44 17.58
CA PHE A 5 -10.16 15.81 16.42
C PHE A 5 -11.18 16.92 16.67
N ASN A 6 -11.22 17.53 17.86
CA ASN A 6 -12.12 18.65 18.14
C ASN A 6 -11.64 19.94 17.42
N PRO A 7 -12.41 20.49 16.46
CA PRO A 7 -12.08 21.71 15.74
C PRO A 7 -12.14 22.98 16.62
N LYS A 8 -12.73 22.92 17.83
CA LYS A 8 -12.74 24.04 18.78
C LYS A 8 -11.39 24.34 19.44
N ASN A 9 -10.39 23.49 19.23
CA ASN A 9 -9.09 23.61 19.89
C ASN A 9 -8.05 24.43 19.11
N SER A 10 -8.41 25.06 17.97
CA SER A 10 -7.64 26.13 17.27
C SER A 10 -6.11 25.94 17.14
N GLN A 11 -5.62 24.70 16.98
CA GLN A 11 -4.18 24.38 16.89
C GLN A 11 -3.79 23.88 15.48
N GLY A 12 -4.36 24.51 14.45
CA GLY A 12 -4.42 24.04 13.06
C GLY A 12 -3.13 23.45 12.46
N ASP A 13 -1.97 24.09 12.66
CA ASP A 13 -0.73 23.67 11.98
C ASP A 13 0.26 22.89 12.86
N ILE A 14 0.31 23.16 14.16
CA ILE A 14 1.23 22.47 15.09
C ILE A 14 0.83 20.99 15.21
N ARG A 15 -0.48 20.71 15.19
CA ARG A 15 -1.04 19.35 15.37
C ARG A 15 -0.58 18.35 14.30
N TYR A 16 -0.58 18.71 13.02
CA TYR A 16 -0.17 17.78 11.97
C TYR A 16 1.34 17.61 11.90
N LYS A 17 2.09 18.69 12.16
CA LYS A 17 3.55 18.65 12.15
C LYS A 17 4.08 17.74 13.26
N GLU A 18 3.52 17.81 14.46
CA GLU A 18 3.89 16.95 15.59
C GLU A 18 3.32 15.54 15.48
N PHE A 19 2.17 15.39 14.82
CA PHE A 19 1.53 14.08 14.64
C PHE A 19 2.46 13.08 13.94
N PHE A 20 3.15 13.50 12.88
CA PHE A 20 4.09 12.66 12.15
C PHE A 20 5.53 12.70 12.69
N GLN A 21 5.82 13.51 13.71
CA GLN A 21 7.14 13.50 14.37
C GLN A 21 7.37 12.23 15.18
N HIS A 22 6.29 11.62 15.70
CA HIS A 22 6.39 10.38 16.46
C HIS A 22 5.95 9.19 15.60
N THR A 23 6.87 8.25 15.39
CA THR A 23 6.59 6.99 14.72
C THR A 23 5.48 6.23 15.45
N GLY A 24 4.50 5.74 14.71
CA GLY A 24 3.39 4.93 15.24
C GLY A 24 2.09 5.69 15.51
N ASN A 25 2.10 7.03 15.58
CA ASN A 25 0.87 7.82 15.74
C ASN A 25 -0.13 7.57 14.59
N ALA A 26 0.36 7.63 13.35
CA ALA A 26 -0.44 7.33 12.17
C ALA A 26 -0.99 5.89 12.23
N THR A 27 -0.13 4.92 12.56
CA THR A 27 -0.52 3.50 12.69
C THR A 27 -1.58 3.29 13.76
N HIS A 28 -1.47 3.98 14.91
CA HIS A 28 -2.44 3.87 15.99
C HIS A 28 -3.83 4.36 15.57
N ILE A 29 -3.90 5.48 14.84
CA ILE A 29 -5.17 6.02 14.35
C ILE A 29 -5.77 5.10 13.27
N LEU A 30 -4.96 4.63 12.33
CA LEU A 30 -5.43 3.69 11.30
C LEU A 30 -5.96 2.41 11.94
N ASN A 31 -5.23 1.84 12.90
CA ASN A 31 -5.67 0.67 13.66
C ASN A 31 -6.96 0.93 14.43
N TRP A 32 -7.16 2.14 14.96
CA TRP A 32 -8.38 2.51 15.64
C TRP A 32 -9.57 2.61 14.68
N TRP A 33 -9.38 3.18 13.48
CA TRP A 33 -10.41 3.23 12.43
C TRP A 33 -10.77 1.84 11.90
N THR A 34 -9.81 0.92 11.89
CA THR A 34 -10.02 -0.46 11.43
C THR A 34 -10.34 -1.44 12.56
N ALA A 35 -10.32 -1.01 13.83
CA ALA A 35 -10.67 -1.84 14.97
C ALA A 35 -12.11 -2.38 14.85
N GLY A 36 -12.39 -3.50 15.53
CA GLY A 36 -13.53 -4.42 15.32
C GLY A 36 -14.96 -3.88 15.23
N SER A 37 -15.90 -4.53 15.91
CA SER A 37 -17.35 -4.43 15.63
C SER A 37 -18.01 -3.07 15.89
N ASN A 38 -17.29 -2.13 16.49
CA ASN A 38 -17.86 -0.86 16.98
C ASN A 38 -17.52 0.33 16.06
N GLN A 39 -16.83 0.09 14.95
CA GLN A 39 -16.37 1.11 14.01
C GLN A 39 -17.15 1.03 12.69
N SER A 40 -17.36 2.20 12.06
CA SER A 40 -18.09 2.32 10.79
C SER A 40 -17.45 1.48 9.69
N ILE A 41 -18.26 0.67 9.00
CA ILE A 41 -17.83 -0.10 7.83
C ILE A 41 -17.27 0.79 6.72
N THR A 42 -17.80 2.01 6.60
CA THR A 42 -17.32 3.02 5.66
C THR A 42 -15.88 3.42 5.95
N ALA A 43 -15.53 3.64 7.23
CA ALA A 43 -14.16 4.01 7.60
C ALA A 43 -13.17 2.87 7.32
N LYS A 44 -13.60 1.62 7.51
CA LYS A 44 -12.78 0.44 7.18
C LYS A 44 -12.51 0.33 5.70
N ASN A 45 -13.55 0.49 4.88
CA ASN A 45 -13.43 0.42 3.43
C ASN A 45 -12.54 1.56 2.90
N GLU A 46 -12.71 2.78 3.41
CA GLU A 46 -11.88 3.93 3.03
C GLU A 46 -10.39 3.67 3.33
N VAL A 47 -10.07 3.20 4.53
CA VAL A 47 -8.68 2.88 4.90
C VAL A 47 -8.12 1.74 4.06
N HIS A 48 -8.94 0.73 3.79
CA HIS A 48 -8.57 -0.40 2.94
C HIS A 48 -8.24 0.05 1.52
N ASP A 49 -9.15 0.78 0.88
CA ASP A 49 -8.99 1.26 -0.50
C ASP A 49 -7.78 2.18 -0.62
N TRP A 50 -7.59 3.09 0.34
CA TRP A 50 -6.40 3.94 0.39
C TRP A 50 -5.11 3.11 0.47
N ALA A 51 -5.05 2.10 1.35
CA ALA A 51 -3.88 1.27 1.53
C ALA A 51 -3.57 0.43 0.28
N VAL A 52 -4.59 -0.18 -0.32
CA VAL A 52 -4.47 -0.95 -1.57
C VAL A 52 -3.95 -0.05 -2.69
N ASN A 53 -4.53 1.13 -2.89
CA ASN A 53 -4.10 2.08 -3.92
C ASN A 53 -2.66 2.55 -3.71
N TYR A 54 -2.24 2.80 -2.46
CA TYR A 54 -0.86 3.16 -2.16
C TYR A 54 0.11 2.05 -2.55
N VAL A 55 -0.14 0.81 -2.13
CA VAL A 55 0.71 -0.34 -2.45
C VAL A 55 0.77 -0.57 -3.97
N GLN A 56 -0.36 -0.51 -4.66
CA GLN A 56 -0.39 -0.63 -6.12
C GLN A 56 0.50 0.41 -6.81
N ASN A 57 0.50 1.65 -6.34
CA ASN A 57 1.33 2.71 -6.92
C ASN A 57 2.82 2.50 -6.63
N VAL A 58 3.18 1.99 -5.45
CA VAL A 58 4.57 1.63 -5.13
C VAL A 58 5.04 0.49 -6.03
N VAL A 59 4.27 -0.59 -6.13
CA VAL A 59 4.58 -1.74 -7.00
C VAL A 59 4.71 -1.32 -8.45
N LYS A 60 3.82 -0.45 -8.96
CA LYS A 60 3.92 0.08 -10.33
C LYS A 60 5.22 0.85 -10.56
N LYS A 61 5.66 1.66 -9.60
CA LYS A 61 6.93 2.41 -9.71
C LYS A 61 8.13 1.47 -9.70
N GLU A 62 8.14 0.48 -8.81
CA GLU A 62 9.20 -0.52 -8.73
C GLU A 62 9.26 -1.36 -10.02
N ALA A 63 8.11 -1.83 -10.51
CA ALA A 63 8.01 -2.57 -11.76
C ALA A 63 8.51 -1.74 -12.95
N ALA A 64 8.16 -0.46 -13.02
CA ALA A 64 8.67 0.46 -14.04
C ALA A 64 10.19 0.62 -13.95
N SER A 65 10.74 0.76 -12.74
CA SER A 65 12.19 0.85 -12.51
C SER A 65 12.91 -0.44 -12.93
N ILE A 66 12.37 -1.60 -12.59
CA ILE A 66 12.92 -2.91 -12.98
C ILE A 66 12.87 -3.10 -14.51
N THR A 67 11.77 -2.67 -15.13
CA THR A 67 11.60 -2.74 -16.59
C THR A 67 12.60 -1.84 -17.30
N GLN A 68 12.85 -0.64 -16.75
CA GLN A 68 13.84 0.29 -17.28
C GLN A 68 15.28 -0.23 -17.15
N THR A 69 15.60 -0.86 -16.02
CA THR A 69 16.94 -1.39 -15.73
C THR A 69 17.21 -2.75 -16.38
N LYS A 70 16.17 -3.44 -16.88
CA LYS A 70 16.24 -4.78 -17.50
C LYS A 70 16.81 -5.85 -16.57
N GLU A 71 16.85 -5.61 -15.26
CA GLU A 71 17.47 -6.50 -14.27
C GLU A 71 16.80 -7.89 -14.23
N LEU A 72 15.49 -7.95 -14.47
CA LEU A 72 14.73 -9.20 -14.53
C LEU A 72 14.47 -9.70 -15.96
N GLN A 73 15.04 -9.06 -16.99
CA GLN A 73 14.97 -9.58 -18.37
C GLN A 73 15.99 -10.71 -18.57
N THR A 74 15.59 -11.95 -18.33
CA THR A 74 16.33 -13.15 -18.75
C THR A 74 16.32 -13.35 -20.27
N HIS A 75 15.22 -12.93 -20.92
CA HIS A 75 15.13 -12.78 -22.37
C HIS A 75 14.85 -11.31 -22.67
N ASN A 76 15.48 -10.74 -23.69
CA ASN A 76 15.32 -9.34 -24.13
C ASN A 76 13.94 -9.09 -24.76
N ARG A 77 12.88 -9.43 -24.03
CA ARG A 77 11.46 -9.38 -24.41
C ARG A 77 10.78 -8.38 -23.50
N GLU A 78 10.00 -7.49 -24.11
CA GLU A 78 9.27 -6.45 -23.39
C GLU A 78 8.24 -7.07 -22.43
N LEU A 79 8.26 -6.64 -21.16
CA LEU A 79 7.33 -7.12 -20.14
C LEU A 79 6.03 -6.32 -20.25
N THR A 80 5.04 -6.88 -20.95
CA THR A 80 3.71 -6.32 -21.11
C THR A 80 2.71 -6.95 -20.13
N SER A 81 1.56 -6.31 -19.93
CA SER A 81 0.47 -6.84 -19.07
C SER A 81 0.08 -8.29 -19.43
N ASP A 82 0.14 -8.63 -20.72
CA ASP A 82 -0.15 -9.98 -21.20
C ASP A 82 0.90 -11.00 -20.73
N THR A 83 2.19 -10.63 -20.73
CA THR A 83 3.26 -11.52 -20.27
C THR A 83 3.19 -11.81 -18.77
N VAL A 84 2.82 -10.81 -17.97
CA VAL A 84 2.64 -10.97 -16.51
C VAL A 84 1.39 -11.80 -16.22
N SER A 85 0.32 -11.64 -17.00
CA SER A 85 -0.92 -12.40 -16.83
C SER A 85 -0.77 -13.87 -17.25
N GLN A 86 0.16 -14.17 -18.15
CA GLN A 86 0.53 -15.53 -18.55
C GLN A 86 1.52 -16.18 -17.56
N PHE A 87 2.14 -15.40 -16.68
CA PHE A 87 3.08 -15.93 -15.70
C PHE A 87 2.33 -16.72 -14.62
N SER A 88 2.59 -18.02 -14.58
CA SER A 88 1.99 -18.92 -13.59
C SER A 88 3.06 -19.75 -12.90
N LEU A 89 3.14 -19.62 -11.58
CA LEU A 89 4.07 -20.38 -10.73
C LEU A 89 3.83 -21.90 -10.80
N SER A 90 2.65 -22.35 -11.23
CA SER A 90 2.36 -23.77 -11.39
C SER A 90 3.14 -24.43 -12.53
N HIS A 91 3.61 -23.66 -13.52
CA HIS A 91 4.40 -24.19 -14.64
C HIS A 91 5.90 -24.27 -14.36
N ILE A 92 6.42 -23.50 -13.39
CA ILE A 92 7.85 -23.49 -13.03
C ILE A 92 8.26 -24.79 -12.33
N LEU A 93 7.35 -25.38 -11.54
CA LEU A 93 7.62 -26.63 -10.83
C LEU A 93 7.73 -27.84 -11.77
N THR A 94 7.26 -27.73 -13.01
CA THR A 94 7.26 -28.84 -13.98
C THR A 94 8.60 -28.95 -14.73
N GLU A 95 9.32 -27.82 -14.96
CA GLU A 95 10.60 -27.84 -15.68
C GLU A 95 11.81 -28.17 -14.80
N VAL A 96 11.68 -28.11 -13.46
CA VAL A 96 12.80 -28.45 -12.55
C VAL A 96 12.86 -29.96 -12.24
N LEU A 97 11.93 -30.76 -12.79
CA LEU A 97 11.86 -32.22 -12.60
C LEU A 97 12.15 -33.05 -13.87
N GLN A 98 12.75 -32.46 -14.91
CA GLN A 98 13.33 -33.17 -16.07
C GLN A 98 14.83 -32.93 -16.16
#